data_AF-A0A3A8NPN2-F1
#
_entry.id   AF-A0A3A8NPN2-F1
#
_cell.length_a   1.000
_cell.length_b   1.000
_cell.length_c   1.000
_cell.angle_alpha   90.00
_cell.angle_beta   90.00
_cell.angle_gamma   90.00
#
_symmetry.space_group_name_H-M   'P 1'
#
loop_
_entity.id
_entity.type
_entity.pdbx_description
1 polymer ?
#
loop_
_entity_poly.entity_id
_entity_poly.type
_entity_poly.pdbx_seq_one_letter_code
_entity_poly.pdbx_strand_id
1 'polypeptide(L)'
;MARSEVFRFLKALAQQPEQVLRLRTLSKPEVLASAWRSGYAFSEAEFDEAVWGIEQHLAGLLGEPFDLSFSLWETMWGKYYLEFLVDNSVGAVTPHDIEAFLGARPQGKENSR
;
A
#
# COMPACT_ATOMS: atom_id res chain seq x y z
N MET A 1 -5.98 -6.66 -11.78
CA MET A 1 -6.08 -7.91 -10.99
C MET A 1 -4.98 -7.98 -9.93
N ALA A 2 -3.71 -7.70 -10.22
CA ALA A 2 -2.66 -7.77 -9.19
C ALA A 2 -2.75 -6.68 -8.11
N ARG A 3 -3.06 -5.42 -8.47
CA ARG A 3 -3.26 -4.35 -7.47
C ARG A 3 -4.32 -4.71 -6.43
N SER A 4 -5.46 -5.28 -6.86
CA SER A 4 -6.52 -5.73 -5.94
C SER A 4 -6.07 -6.85 -5.00
N GLU A 5 -5.13 -7.71 -5.42
CA GLU A 5 -4.56 -8.75 -4.55
C GLU A 5 -3.62 -8.15 -3.49
N VAL A 6 -2.86 -7.10 -3.84
CA VAL A 6 -2.05 -6.34 -2.86
C VAL A 6 -2.94 -5.70 -1.80
N PHE A 7 -4.05 -5.06 -2.18
CA PHE A 7 -5.00 -4.49 -1.22
C PHE A 7 -5.63 -5.55 -0.33
N ARG A 8 -6.04 -6.68 -0.91
CA ARG A 8 -6.61 -7.79 -0.13
C ARG A 8 -5.61 -8.31 0.89
N PHE A 9 -4.34 -8.44 0.52
CA PHE A 9 -3.27 -8.83 1.42
C PHE A 9 -3.07 -7.81 2.56
N LEU A 10 -2.90 -6.53 2.24
CA LEU A 10 -2.69 -5.47 3.24
C LEU A 10 -3.90 -5.32 4.18
N LYS A 11 -5.12 -5.45 3.66
CA LYS A 11 -6.36 -5.42 4.47
C LYS A 11 -6.48 -6.63 5.38
N ALA A 12 -6.09 -7.82 4.89
CA ALA A 12 -6.04 -9.02 5.72
C ALA A 12 -5.00 -8.88 6.84
N LEU A 13 -3.83 -8.29 6.55
CA LEU A 13 -2.82 -7.99 7.57
C LEU A 13 -3.32 -6.99 8.61
N ALA A 14 -4.07 -5.96 8.22
CA ALA A 14 -4.68 -5.00 9.14
C ALA A 14 -5.63 -5.64 10.17
N GLN A 15 -6.23 -6.77 9.81
CA GLN A 15 -7.10 -7.54 10.71
C GLN A 15 -6.32 -8.58 11.55
N GLN A 16 -5.01 -8.71 11.35
CA GLN A 16 -4.16 -9.73 11.98
C GLN A 16 -2.90 -9.11 12.59
N PRO A 17 -3.03 -8.37 13.72
CA PRO A 17 -1.91 -7.65 14.33
C PRO A 17 -0.72 -8.56 14.69
N GLU A 18 -0.95 -9.82 15.07
CA GLU A 18 0.14 -10.79 15.29
C GLU A 18 0.92 -11.15 14.03
N GLN A 19 0.26 -11.14 12.86
CA GLN A 19 0.92 -11.42 11.59
C GLN A 19 1.78 -10.22 11.17
N VAL A 20 1.29 -9.00 11.40
CA VAL A 20 2.07 -7.77 11.22
C VAL A 20 3.33 -7.78 12.08
N LEU A 21 3.21 -8.09 13.38
CA LEU A 21 4.36 -8.17 14.30
C LEU A 21 5.42 -9.18 13.88
N ARG A 22 5.02 -10.28 13.23
CA ARG A 22 5.93 -11.31 12.70
C ARG A 22 6.60 -10.89 11.39
N LEU A 23 5.85 -10.27 10.50
CA LEU A 23 6.33 -9.92 9.16
C LEU A 23 7.12 -8.61 9.14
N ARG A 24 6.92 -7.71 10.11
CA ARG A 24 7.54 -6.38 10.15
C ARG A 24 9.07 -6.39 10.18
N THR A 25 9.69 -7.45 10.71
CA THR A 25 11.15 -7.59 10.78
C THR A 25 11.75 -8.31 9.56
N LEU A 26 10.91 -8.82 8.67
CA LEU A 26 11.35 -9.52 7.47
C LEU A 26 11.67 -8.54 6.34
N SER A 27 12.55 -8.96 5.44
CA SER A 27 12.80 -8.22 4.21
C SER A 27 11.57 -8.24 3.30
N LYS A 28 11.45 -7.25 2.41
CA LYS A 28 10.35 -7.15 1.45
C LYS A 28 10.16 -8.45 0.63
N PRO A 29 11.21 -9.09 0.05
CA PRO A 29 11.04 -10.38 -0.64
C PRO A 29 10.45 -11.49 0.23
N GLU A 30 10.80 -11.54 1.52
CA GLU A 30 10.26 -12.53 2.46
C GLU A 30 8.78 -12.28 2.78
N VAL A 31 8.38 -11.00 2.89
CA VAL A 31 6.98 -10.60 3.04
C VAL A 31 6.17 -10.99 1.79
N LEU A 32 6.71 -10.74 0.59
CA LEU A 32 6.09 -11.14 -0.67
C LEU A 32 5.95 -12.67 -0.75
N ALA A 33 6.99 -13.41 -0.40
CA ALA A 33 6.93 -14.87 -0.35
C ALA A 33 5.89 -15.38 0.66
N SER A 34 5.70 -14.66 1.78
CA SER A 34 4.63 -14.96 2.73
C SER A 34 3.25 -14.71 2.14
N ALA A 35 3.06 -13.61 1.39
CA ALA A 35 1.80 -13.31 0.71
C ALA A 35 1.43 -14.41 -0.30
N TRP A 36 2.42 -14.87 -1.09
CA TRP A 36 2.27 -16.00 -2.02
C TRP A 36 1.84 -17.29 -1.32
N ARG A 37 2.45 -17.63 -0.18
CA ARG A 37 2.05 -18.80 0.63
C ARG A 37 0.64 -18.68 1.21
N SER A 38 0.18 -17.46 1.44
CA SER A 38 -1.18 -17.16 1.91
C SER A 38 -2.22 -17.07 0.78
N GLY A 39 -1.82 -17.34 -0.48
CA GLY A 39 -2.72 -17.37 -1.64
C GLY A 39 -2.85 -16.06 -2.39
N TYR A 40 -2.08 -15.03 -2.03
CA TYR A 40 -2.05 -13.75 -2.75
C TYR A 40 -0.91 -13.75 -3.77
N ALA A 41 -1.23 -13.57 -5.05
CA ALA A 41 -0.25 -13.58 -6.13
C ALA A 41 -0.04 -12.18 -6.72
N PHE A 42 1.13 -11.59 -6.45
CA PHE A 42 1.59 -10.33 -7.04
C PHE A 42 3.11 -10.25 -7.01
N SER A 43 3.66 -9.46 -7.93
CA SER A 43 5.09 -9.13 -8.03
C SER A 43 5.48 -7.95 -7.14
N GLU A 44 6.78 -7.77 -6.96
CA GLU A 44 7.32 -6.61 -6.23
C GLU A 44 6.94 -5.28 -6.88
N ALA A 45 7.00 -5.20 -8.21
CA ALA A 45 6.63 -3.99 -8.95
C ALA A 45 5.14 -3.65 -8.75
N GLU A 46 4.27 -4.66 -8.72
CA GLU A 46 2.83 -4.46 -8.48
C GLU A 46 2.54 -4.06 -7.03
N PHE A 47 3.33 -4.56 -6.08
CA PHE A 47 3.26 -4.13 -4.68
C PHE A 47 3.64 -2.65 -4.55
N ASP A 48 4.76 -2.24 -5.14
CA ASP A 48 5.22 -0.86 -5.09
C ASP A 48 4.25 0.10 -5.78
N GLU A 49 3.73 -0.28 -6.95
CA GLU A 49 2.76 0.53 -7.67
C GLU A 49 1.45 0.69 -6.88
N ALA A 50 0.99 -0.36 -6.21
CA ALA A 50 -0.21 -0.29 -5.38
C ALA A 50 0.01 0.59 -4.14
N VAL A 51 1.13 0.43 -3.43
CA VAL A 51 1.48 1.26 -2.28
C VAL A 51 1.60 2.73 -2.68
N TRP A 52 2.38 3.02 -3.72
CA TRP A 52 2.58 4.37 -4.23
C TRP A 52 1.25 5.03 -4.63
N GLY A 53 0.37 4.27 -5.28
CA GLY A 53 -0.96 4.74 -5.65
C GLY A 53 -1.87 5.06 -4.45
N ILE A 54 -1.80 4.28 -3.38
CA ILE A 54 -2.53 4.55 -2.13
C ILE A 54 -2.02 5.83 -1.47
N GLU A 55 -0.71 5.99 -1.38
CA GLU A 55 -0.11 7.17 -0.76
C GLU A 55 -0.46 8.45 -1.55
N GLN A 56 -0.43 8.39 -2.89
CA GLN A 56 -0.91 9.49 -3.75
C GLN A 56 -2.37 9.83 -3.49
N HIS A 57 -3.24 8.82 -3.37
CA HIS A 57 -4.65 9.03 -3.10
C HIS A 57 -4.86 9.68 -1.72
N LEU A 58 -4.12 9.22 -0.70
CA LEU A 58 -4.16 9.79 0.65
C LEU A 58 -3.68 11.24 0.69
N ALA A 59 -2.60 11.57 -0.03
CA ALA A 59 -2.17 12.96 -0.18
C ALA A 59 -3.29 13.83 -0.78
N GLY A 60 -3.98 13.31 -1.80
CA GLY A 60 -5.16 13.96 -2.38
C GLY A 60 -6.31 14.16 -1.37
N LEU A 61 -6.60 13.16 -0.54
CA LEU A 61 -7.63 13.26 0.52
C LEU A 61 -7.26 14.26 1.62
N LEU A 62 -5.98 14.34 1.98
CA LEU A 62 -5.44 15.28 2.97
C LEU A 62 -5.27 16.70 2.41
N GLY A 63 -5.39 16.88 1.09
CA GLY A 63 -5.13 18.15 0.42
C GLY A 63 -3.65 18.55 0.41
N GLU A 64 -2.76 17.57 0.57
CA GLU A 64 -1.31 17.76 0.61
C GLU A 64 -0.67 17.42 -0.74
N PRO A 65 0.43 18.10 -1.11
CA PRO A 65 1.22 17.68 -2.25
C PRO A 65 1.87 16.32 -1.97
N PHE A 66 1.78 15.41 -2.94
CA PHE A 66 2.52 14.15 -2.89
C PHE A 66 3.98 14.38 -3.31
N ASP A 67 4.76 14.95 -2.40
CA ASP A 67 6.19 15.23 -2.58
C ASP A 67 7.00 14.83 -1.33
N LEU A 68 8.28 15.22 -1.27
CA LEU A 68 9.17 14.87 -0.15
C LEU A 68 8.74 15.45 1.22
N SER A 69 7.74 16.32 1.24
CA SER A 69 7.14 16.90 2.46
C SER A 69 5.85 16.20 2.90
N PHE A 70 5.47 15.10 2.24
CA PHE A 70 4.24 14.38 2.56
C PHE A 70 4.24 13.90 4.02
N SER A 71 3.31 14.43 4.82
CA SER A 71 3.28 14.27 6.28
C SER A 71 3.13 12.81 6.72
N LEU A 72 2.51 11.97 5.88
CA LEU A 72 2.38 10.53 6.11
C LEU A 72 3.76 9.88 6.29
N TRP A 73 4.77 10.30 5.54
CA TRP A 73 6.12 9.73 5.65
C TRP A 73 6.81 10.10 6.97
N GLU A 74 6.44 11.20 7.62
CA GLU A 74 6.93 11.52 8.97
C GLU A 74 6.42 10.49 9.99
N THR A 75 5.24 9.91 9.78
CA THR A 75 4.70 8.85 10.64
C THR A 75 5.40 7.50 10.45
N MET A 76 6.26 7.35 9.43
CA MET A 76 7.15 6.18 9.29
C MET A 76 8.35 6.23 10.24
N TRP A 77 8.71 7.40 10.78
CA TRP A 77 9.90 7.51 11.63
C TRP A 77 9.73 6.72 12.93
N GLY A 78 10.55 5.68 13.09
CA GLY A 78 10.52 4.79 14.27
C GLY A 78 9.52 3.63 14.20
N LYS A 79 8.81 3.45 13.07
CA LYS A 79 7.93 2.30 12.83
C LYS A 79 8.46 1.40 11.73
N TYR A 80 8.09 0.12 11.76
CA TYR A 80 8.40 -0.77 10.65
C TYR A 80 7.50 -0.44 9.45
N TYR A 81 8.07 -0.46 8.24
CA TYR A 81 7.35 -0.10 7.00
C TYR A 81 6.01 -0.83 6.83
N LEU A 82 5.92 -2.11 7.23
CA LEU A 82 4.68 -2.88 7.16
C LEU A 82 3.61 -2.40 8.16
N GLU A 83 4.01 -1.99 9.37
CA GLU A 83 3.08 -1.41 10.35
C GLU A 83 2.55 -0.06 9.86
N PHE A 84 3.42 0.75 9.26
CA PHE A 84 3.04 2.00 8.64
C PHE A 84 1.96 1.81 7.55
N LEU A 85 2.19 0.88 6.61
CA LEU A 85 1.25 0.59 5.52
C LEU A 85 -0.10 0.09 6.01
N VAL A 86 -0.09 -0.75 7.04
CA VAL A 86 -1.30 -1.31 7.63
C VAL A 86 -2.09 -0.23 8.37
N ASP A 87 -1.43 0.56 9.22
CA ASP A 87 -2.10 1.51 10.11
C ASP A 87 -2.52 2.81 9.39
N ASN A 88 -1.67 3.33 8.49
CA ASN A 88 -1.80 4.68 7.95
C ASN A 88 -2.13 4.72 6.45
N SER A 89 -1.93 3.60 5.73
CA SER A 89 -2.32 3.52 4.31
C SER A 89 -3.64 2.79 4.14
N VAL A 90 -3.65 1.47 4.34
CA VAL A 90 -4.85 0.64 4.12
C VAL A 90 -5.87 0.78 5.25
N GLY A 91 -5.42 1.04 6.48
CA GLY A 91 -6.30 1.35 7.61
C GLY A 91 -7.03 2.69 7.49
N ALA A 92 -6.48 3.63 6.71
CA ALA A 92 -7.03 4.99 6.56
C ALA A 92 -8.02 5.13 5.39
N VAL A 93 -8.00 4.22 4.41
CA VAL A 93 -8.87 4.26 3.22
C VAL A 93 -10.14 3.42 3.40
N THR A 94 -11.28 3.93 2.94
CA THR A 94 -12.55 3.21 2.96
C THR A 94 -12.65 2.19 1.81
N PRO A 95 -13.58 1.22 1.86
CA PRO A 95 -13.85 0.34 0.71
C PRO A 95 -14.18 1.10 -0.57
N HIS A 96 -14.84 2.25 -0.47
CA HIS A 96 -15.17 3.11 -1.60
C HIS A 96 -13.92 3.75 -2.21
N ASP A 97 -12.95 4.16 -1.39
CA ASP A 97 -11.67 4.71 -1.87
C ASP A 97 -10.84 3.65 -2.60
N ILE A 98 -10.89 2.40 -2.11
CA ILE A 98 -10.26 1.26 -2.79
C ILE A 98 -10.92 1.00 -4.14
N GLU A 99 -12.25 1.03 -4.22
CA GLU A 99 -12.97 0.89 -5.49
C GLU A 99 -12.67 2.03 -6.46
N ALA A 100 -12.62 3.28 -5.96
CA ALA A 100 -12.23 4.45 -6.74
C ALA A 100 -10.80 4.31 -7.28
N PHE A 101 -9.85 3.83 -6.47
CA PHE A 101 -8.49 3.56 -6.89
C PHE A 101 -8.39 2.42 -7.92
N LEU A 102 -9.11 1.33 -7.70
CA LEU A 102 -9.13 0.19 -8.63
C LEU A 102 -9.84 0.51 -9.95
N GLY A 103 -10.82 1.42 -9.92
CA GLY A 103 -11.56 1.92 -11.08
C GLY A 103 -10.83 3.05 -11.83
N ALA A 104 -9.96 3.80 -11.14
CA ALA A 104 -9.10 4.78 -11.76
C ALA A 104 -8.07 4.06 -12.65
N ARG A 105 -8.21 4.16 -13.98
CA ARG A 105 -7.14 3.78 -14.90
C ARG A 105 -5.87 4.53 -14.45
N PRO A 106 -4.70 3.88 -14.39
CA PRO A 106 -3.46 4.63 -14.22
C PRO A 106 -3.43 5.66 -15.35
N GLN A 107 -3.33 6.94 -15.00
CA GLN A 107 -3.00 7.96 -15.98
C GLN A 107 -1.61 7.62 -16.50
N GLY A 108 -1.59 6.85 -17.60
CA GLY A 108 -0.41 6.63 -18.39
C GLY A 108 0.11 8.00 -18.77
N LYS A 109 1.38 8.23 -18.46
CA LYS A 109 2.10 9.46 -18.83
C LYS A 109 1.78 9.80 -20.28
N GLU A 110 1.01 10.86 -20.48
CA GLU A 110 0.85 11.49 -21.78
C GLU A 110 2.17 12.19 -22.07
N ASN A 111 3.10 11.44 -22.65
CA ASN A 111 4.37 11.97 -23.11
C ASN A 111 4.08 12.70 -24.42
N SER A 112 3.91 14.02 -24.32
CA SER A 112 3.87 14.92 -25.46
C SER A 112 5.09 14.69 -26.36
N ARG A 113 4.84 14.38 -27.63
CA ARG A 113 5.72 14.68 -28.76
C ARG A 113 4.89 15.05 -29.97
#